data_AF-X1TP35-F1
#
_entry.id   AF-X1TP35-F1
#
_cell.length_a   1.000
_cell.length_b   1.000
_cell.length_c   1.000
_cell.angle_alpha   90.00
_cell.angle_beta   90.00
_cell.angle_gamma   90.00
#
_symmetry.space_group_name_H-M   'P 1'
#
loop_
_entity.id
_entity.type
_entity.pdbx_description
1 polymer ?
#
loop_
_entity_poly.entity_id
_entity_poly.type
_entity_poly.pdbx_seq_one_letter_code
_entity_poly.pdbx_strand_id
1 'polypeptide(L)'
;MKSISSASVNSNISRGKLSAILNGKTNTVRGETIRKLIKGLKLKLNPLNDPTPLINEWMKIKIEDAFFDSLEKLKGIKPNDRIISLLLTYMTIFDRKEKLPYLSRKGILERAIELCTADMNKFTNFMSHRYETMRFTSDMINEMHPFIEGRKDLVKKFLGKIPKKRMKIFAVNYAELTEGDRKIVDAFARNYTRYDLGLEFYVGLPVEL
;
A
#
# COMPACT_ATOMS: atom_id res chain seq x y z
N MET A 1 35.48 4.73 -13.84
CA MET A 1 34.69 3.98 -14.85
C MET A 1 34.81 2.49 -14.53
N LYS A 2 33.72 1.73 -14.36
CA LYS A 2 33.79 0.29 -14.02
C LYS A 2 34.13 -0.52 -15.27
N SER A 3 35.07 -1.46 -15.20
CA SER A 3 35.40 -2.35 -16.33
C SER A 3 34.25 -3.33 -16.62
N ILE A 4 34.10 -3.78 -17.86
CA ILE A 4 33.08 -4.79 -18.24
C ILE A 4 33.23 -6.07 -17.40
N SER A 5 34.46 -6.46 -17.10
CA SER A 5 34.78 -7.58 -16.20
C SER A 5 34.20 -7.37 -14.81
N SER A 6 34.39 -6.19 -14.21
CA SER A 6 33.85 -5.86 -12.89
C SER A 6 32.32 -5.75 -12.91
N ALA A 7 31.74 -5.20 -13.98
CA ALA A 7 30.29 -5.09 -14.13
C ALA A 7 29.65 -6.47 -14.23
N SER A 8 30.27 -7.39 -14.99
CA SER A 8 29.82 -8.78 -15.16
C SER A 8 29.71 -9.53 -13.84
N VAL A 9 30.75 -9.43 -13.00
CA VAL A 9 30.76 -10.04 -11.67
C VAL A 9 29.66 -9.43 -10.79
N ASN A 10 29.61 -8.10 -10.73
CA ASN A 10 28.69 -7.39 -9.84
C ASN A 10 27.21 -7.59 -10.23
N SER A 11 26.87 -7.63 -11.51
CA SER A 11 25.50 -7.82 -11.97
C SER A 11 25.12 -9.29 -12.17
N ASN A 12 26.05 -10.23 -12.01
CA ASN A 12 25.84 -11.65 -12.36
C ASN A 12 25.27 -11.81 -13.79
N ILE A 13 25.88 -11.12 -14.75
CA ILE A 13 25.57 -11.19 -16.19
C ILE A 13 26.87 -11.50 -16.92
N SER A 14 26.87 -12.44 -17.87
CA SER A 14 28.09 -12.79 -18.60
C SER A 14 28.68 -11.57 -19.35
N ARG A 15 30.02 -11.49 -19.40
CA ARG A 15 30.74 -10.40 -20.09
C ARG A 15 30.29 -10.24 -21.54
N GLY A 16 30.10 -11.36 -22.25
CA GLY A 16 29.62 -11.36 -23.63
C GLY A 16 28.23 -10.74 -23.78
N LYS A 17 27.29 -11.10 -22.89
CA LYS A 17 25.95 -10.52 -22.89
C LYS A 17 25.96 -9.03 -22.54
N LEU A 18 26.75 -8.62 -21.55
CA LEU A 18 26.93 -7.19 -21.25
C LEU A 18 27.52 -6.42 -22.43
N SER A 19 28.56 -6.96 -23.08
CA SER A 19 29.16 -6.37 -24.25
C SER A 19 28.16 -6.23 -25.40
N ALA A 20 27.34 -7.26 -25.65
CA ALA A 20 26.30 -7.20 -26.68
C ALA A 20 25.22 -6.15 -26.38
N ILE A 21 24.89 -5.91 -25.11
CA ILE A 21 23.95 -4.86 -24.70
C ILE A 21 24.57 -3.48 -24.90
N LEU A 22 25.79 -3.26 -24.40
CA LEU A 22 26.48 -1.97 -24.47
C LEU A 22 26.78 -1.52 -25.91
N ASN A 23 27.07 -2.49 -26.79
CA ASN A 23 27.36 -2.23 -28.20
C ASN A 23 26.10 -2.20 -29.08
N GLY A 24 24.89 -2.19 -28.50
CA GLY A 24 23.64 -2.11 -29.25
C GLY A 24 23.30 -3.34 -30.10
N LYS A 25 24.01 -4.46 -29.91
CA LYS A 25 23.75 -5.72 -30.64
C LYS A 25 22.52 -6.48 -30.11
N THR A 26 21.99 -6.06 -28.97
CA THR A 26 20.81 -6.67 -28.33
C THR A 26 19.58 -5.81 -28.57
N ASN A 27 18.63 -6.32 -29.35
CA ASN A 27 17.40 -5.59 -29.69
C ASN A 27 16.42 -5.48 -28.50
N THR A 28 16.40 -6.48 -27.62
CA THR A 28 15.46 -6.53 -26.48
C THR A 28 16.18 -6.98 -25.20
N VAL A 29 16.05 -6.19 -24.13
CA VAL A 29 16.58 -6.52 -22.81
C VAL A 29 15.44 -6.92 -21.88
N ARG A 30 15.51 -8.13 -21.31
CA ARG A 30 14.50 -8.62 -20.35
C ARG A 30 14.56 -7.82 -19.04
N GLY A 31 13.42 -7.58 -18.39
CA GLY A 31 13.32 -6.87 -17.11
C GLY A 31 14.24 -7.46 -16.02
N GLU A 32 14.33 -8.78 -15.92
CA GLU A 32 15.25 -9.45 -14.99
C GLU A 32 16.73 -9.07 -15.23
N THR A 33 17.13 -8.86 -16.48
CA THR A 33 18.48 -8.39 -16.81
C THR A 33 18.67 -6.94 -16.37
N ILE A 34 17.66 -6.09 -16.53
CA ILE A 34 17.68 -4.71 -16.03
C ILE A 34 17.79 -4.67 -14.49
N ARG A 35 17.03 -5.51 -13.77
CA ARG A 35 17.10 -5.60 -12.30
C ARG A 35 18.49 -5.97 -11.80
N LYS A 36 19.10 -6.98 -12.43
CA LYS A 36 20.48 -7.41 -12.15
C LYS A 36 21.48 -6.28 -12.35
N LEU A 37 21.33 -5.49 -13.41
CA LEU A 37 22.16 -4.31 -13.65
C LEU A 37 21.97 -3.24 -12.57
N ILE A 38 20.72 -2.90 -12.25
CA ILE A 38 20.39 -1.89 -11.23
C ILE A 38 20.99 -2.27 -9.88
N LYS A 39 20.70 -3.49 -9.39
CA LYS A 39 21.17 -3.98 -8.07
C LYS A 39 22.68 -4.16 -8.05
N GLY A 40 23.25 -4.85 -9.05
CA GLY A 40 24.67 -5.18 -9.08
C GLY A 40 25.57 -3.96 -9.26
N LEU A 41 25.20 -3.04 -10.15
CA LEU A 41 26.00 -1.84 -10.39
C LEU A 41 25.71 -0.72 -9.41
N LYS A 42 24.67 -0.85 -8.58
CA LYS A 42 24.15 0.18 -7.66
C LYS A 42 23.83 1.48 -8.41
N LEU A 43 23.06 1.35 -9.50
CA LEU A 43 22.71 2.48 -10.35
C LEU A 43 21.85 3.48 -9.56
N LYS A 44 22.26 4.75 -9.59
CA LYS A 44 21.46 5.87 -9.07
C LYS A 44 20.61 6.41 -10.21
N LEU A 45 19.37 5.96 -10.27
CA LEU A 45 18.45 6.36 -11.33
C LEU A 45 17.70 7.65 -10.97
N ASN A 46 17.55 8.53 -11.96
CA ASN A 46 16.77 9.75 -11.92
C ASN A 46 15.46 9.56 -12.71
N PRO A 47 14.30 9.48 -12.04
CA PRO A 47 12.99 9.31 -12.68
C PRO A 47 12.62 10.34 -13.74
N LEU A 48 13.23 11.54 -13.71
CA LEU A 48 12.94 12.61 -14.65
C LEU A 48 13.74 12.51 -15.95
N ASN A 49 14.91 11.85 -15.92
CA ASN A 49 15.88 11.91 -17.01
C ASN A 49 16.24 10.53 -17.58
N ASP A 50 16.05 9.45 -16.82
CA ASP A 50 16.44 8.11 -17.24
C ASP A 50 15.34 7.39 -18.04
N PRO A 51 15.72 6.44 -18.92
CA PRO A 51 14.77 5.67 -19.73
C PRO A 51 13.70 4.96 -18.90
N THR A 52 12.44 5.08 -19.34
CA THR A 52 11.26 4.46 -18.72
C THR A 52 11.43 2.97 -18.37
N PRO A 53 12.04 2.11 -19.22
CA PRO A 53 12.25 0.71 -18.84
C PRO A 53 13.14 0.51 -17.60
N LEU A 54 14.17 1.35 -17.41
CA LEU A 54 15.01 1.32 -16.21
C LEU A 54 14.23 1.80 -15.00
N ILE A 55 13.50 2.91 -15.14
CA ILE A 55 12.68 3.48 -14.07
C ILE A 55 11.59 2.50 -13.62
N ASN A 56 10.95 1.82 -14.56
CA ASN A 56 9.90 0.83 -14.25
C ASN A 56 10.44 -0.32 -13.40
N GLU A 57 11.55 -0.95 -13.80
CA GLU A 57 12.12 -2.06 -13.03
C GLU A 57 12.72 -1.59 -11.70
N TRP A 58 13.29 -0.39 -11.65
CA TRP A 58 13.73 0.22 -10.40
C TRP A 58 12.59 0.48 -9.43
N MET A 59 11.46 1.01 -9.91
CA MET A 59 10.28 1.27 -9.10
C MET A 59 9.68 -0.05 -8.57
N LYS A 60 9.63 -1.09 -9.40
CA LYS A 60 9.17 -2.42 -8.97
C LYS A 60 10.04 -2.98 -7.85
N ILE A 61 11.37 -2.86 -7.94
CA ILE A 61 12.30 -3.25 -6.87
C ILE A 61 11.98 -2.47 -5.58
N LYS A 62 11.82 -1.15 -5.67
CA LYS A 62 11.48 -0.32 -4.51
C LYS A 62 10.16 -0.73 -3.84
N ILE A 63 9.14 -1.05 -4.64
CA ILE A 63 7.85 -1.51 -4.12
C ILE A 63 7.99 -2.88 -3.43
N GLU A 64 8.73 -3.80 -4.04
CA GLU A 64 9.00 -5.12 -3.45
C GLU A 64 9.76 -5.00 -2.11
N ASP A 65 10.83 -4.22 -2.08
CA ASP A 65 11.64 -4.02 -0.86
C ASP A 65 10.78 -3.39 0.26
N ALA A 66 10.05 -2.31 -0.04
CA ALA A 66 9.16 -1.66 0.92
C ALA A 66 8.04 -2.58 1.42
N PHE A 67 7.54 -3.47 0.57
CA PHE A 67 6.51 -4.44 0.91
C PHE A 67 7.02 -5.46 1.93
N PHE A 68 8.19 -6.08 1.68
CA PHE A 68 8.75 -7.06 2.61
C PHE A 68 9.12 -6.44 3.96
N ASP A 69 9.70 -5.23 3.96
CA ASP A 69 10.00 -4.50 5.20
C ASP A 69 8.72 -4.21 6.01
N SER A 70 7.64 -3.83 5.32
CA SER A 70 6.34 -3.54 5.95
C SER A 70 5.65 -4.80 6.47
N LEU A 71 5.81 -5.93 5.79
CA LEU A 71 5.29 -7.22 6.25
C LEU A 71 5.95 -7.68 7.55
N GLU A 72 7.27 -7.53 7.68
CA GLU A 72 7.96 -7.87 8.93
C GLU A 72 7.45 -7.03 10.11
N LYS A 73 7.23 -5.72 9.89
CA LYS A 73 6.62 -4.84 10.88
C LYS A 73 5.17 -5.25 11.20
N LEU A 74 4.37 -5.61 10.20
CA LEU A 74 2.98 -6.07 10.38
C LEU A 74 2.90 -7.35 11.21
N LYS A 75 3.82 -8.30 11.04
CA LYS A 75 3.87 -9.54 11.83
C LYS A 75 4.01 -9.26 13.34
N GLY A 76 4.71 -8.18 13.72
CA GLY A 76 4.83 -7.75 15.12
C GLY A 76 3.58 -7.07 15.71
N ILE A 77 2.62 -6.66 14.88
CA ILE A 77 1.40 -5.96 15.31
C ILE A 77 0.32 -6.98 15.70
N LYS A 78 -0.51 -6.66 16.70
CA LYS A 78 -1.62 -7.54 17.12
C LYS A 78 -2.71 -7.62 16.04
N PRO A 79 -3.45 -8.74 15.90
CA PRO A 79 -4.45 -8.92 14.85
C PRO A 79 -5.47 -7.77 14.71
N ASN A 80 -6.06 -7.28 15.81
CA ASN A 80 -7.01 -6.17 15.76
C ASN A 80 -6.36 -4.85 15.30
N ASP A 81 -5.11 -4.61 15.68
CA ASP A 81 -4.39 -3.40 15.28
C ASP A 81 -4.00 -3.46 13.79
N ARG A 82 -3.77 -4.66 13.24
CA ARG A 82 -3.59 -4.85 11.78
C ARG A 82 -4.85 -4.51 10.99
N ILE A 83 -6.04 -4.86 11.50
CA ILE A 83 -7.32 -4.46 10.90
C ILE A 83 -7.40 -2.94 10.84
N ILE A 84 -7.05 -2.26 11.93
CA ILE A 84 -7.07 -0.80 12.00
C ILE A 84 -6.11 -0.21 10.96
N SER A 85 -4.87 -0.69 10.86
CA SER A 85 -3.92 -0.25 9.83
C SER A 85 -4.45 -0.44 8.40
N LEU A 86 -5.12 -1.58 8.14
CA LEU A 86 -5.71 -1.88 6.84
C LEU A 86 -6.85 -0.89 6.52
N LEU A 87 -7.78 -0.71 7.45
CA LEU A 87 -8.91 0.20 7.28
C LEU A 87 -8.47 1.66 7.17
N LEU A 88 -7.52 2.10 7.98
CA LEU A 88 -6.94 3.46 7.89
C LEU A 88 -6.41 3.74 6.49
N THR A 89 -5.71 2.79 5.91
CA THR A 89 -5.13 2.93 4.58
C THR A 89 -6.23 2.88 3.51
N TYR A 90 -7.14 1.92 3.62
CA TYR A 90 -8.20 1.74 2.62
C TYR A 90 -9.21 2.89 2.59
N MET A 91 -9.59 3.42 3.74
CA MET A 91 -10.57 4.52 3.87
C MET A 91 -10.00 5.89 3.48
N THR A 92 -8.67 6.02 3.33
CA THR A 92 -8.04 7.30 2.98
C THR A 92 -7.82 7.48 1.49
N ILE A 93 -7.75 6.38 0.74
CA ILE A 93 -7.52 6.37 -0.71
C ILE A 93 -8.77 6.86 -1.45
N PHE A 94 -8.60 7.95 -2.21
CA PHE A 94 -9.58 8.39 -3.21
C PHE A 94 -9.51 7.53 -4.47
N ASP A 95 -10.63 7.41 -5.18
CA ASP A 95 -10.74 6.69 -6.46
C ASP A 95 -10.19 5.26 -6.39
N ARG A 96 -10.57 4.54 -5.34
CA ARG A 96 -10.13 3.16 -5.09
C ARG A 96 -10.32 2.22 -6.29
N LYS A 97 -11.35 2.41 -7.11
CA LYS A 97 -11.53 1.59 -8.33
C LYS A 97 -10.39 1.73 -9.32
N GLU A 98 -9.75 2.90 -9.38
CA GLU A 98 -8.61 3.17 -10.27
C GLU A 98 -7.28 2.83 -9.61
N LYS A 99 -7.11 3.23 -8.33
CA LYS A 99 -5.83 3.05 -7.61
C LYS A 99 -5.65 1.67 -6.99
N LEU A 100 -6.75 1.03 -6.59
CA LEU A 100 -6.82 -0.28 -5.97
C LEU A 100 -7.87 -1.19 -6.65
N PRO A 101 -7.80 -1.40 -7.99
CA PRO A 101 -8.80 -2.14 -8.74
C PRO A 101 -8.95 -3.60 -8.29
N TYR A 102 -7.91 -4.22 -7.71
CA TYR A 102 -8.01 -5.59 -7.21
C TYR A 102 -8.74 -5.64 -5.86
N LEU A 103 -8.30 -4.86 -4.88
CA LEU A 103 -8.92 -4.83 -3.54
C LEU A 103 -10.36 -4.34 -3.56
N SER A 104 -10.72 -3.49 -4.53
CA SER A 104 -12.08 -2.96 -4.68
C SER A 104 -13.10 -3.97 -5.23
N ARG A 105 -12.67 -5.16 -5.64
CA ARG A 105 -13.57 -6.22 -6.12
C ARG A 105 -14.32 -6.86 -4.96
N LYS A 106 -15.54 -7.33 -5.24
CA LYS A 106 -16.40 -8.00 -4.26
C LYS A 106 -15.66 -9.14 -3.55
N GLY A 107 -15.69 -9.14 -2.22
CA GLY A 107 -15.09 -10.16 -1.34
C GLY A 107 -13.56 -10.09 -1.19
N ILE A 108 -12.84 -9.30 -1.99
CA ILE A 108 -11.36 -9.25 -1.91
C ILE A 108 -10.88 -8.50 -0.67
N LEU A 109 -11.52 -7.38 -0.33
CA LEU A 109 -11.21 -6.63 0.90
C LEU A 109 -11.50 -7.46 2.15
N GLU A 110 -12.66 -8.12 2.19
CA GLU A 110 -13.04 -9.02 3.28
C GLU A 110 -12.01 -10.11 3.46
N ARG A 111 -11.61 -10.76 2.36
CA ARG A 111 -10.55 -11.77 2.38
C ARG A 111 -9.22 -11.22 2.90
N ALA A 112 -8.85 -9.99 2.53
CA ALA A 112 -7.65 -9.34 3.05
C ALA A 112 -7.71 -9.16 4.58
N ILE A 113 -8.87 -8.75 5.11
CA ILE A 113 -9.13 -8.58 6.55
C ILE A 113 -9.06 -9.92 7.30
N GLU A 114 -9.65 -10.98 6.74
CA GLU A 114 -9.56 -12.33 7.31
C GLU A 114 -8.12 -12.81 7.39
N LEU A 115 -7.37 -12.68 6.29
CA LEU A 115 -6.01 -13.20 6.22
C LEU A 115 -5.05 -12.41 7.11
N CYS A 116 -5.14 -11.08 7.15
CA CYS A 116 -4.24 -10.25 7.96
C CYS A 116 -4.42 -10.48 9.48
N THR A 117 -5.56 -11.04 9.88
CA THR A 117 -5.84 -11.40 11.28
C THR A 117 -5.50 -12.84 11.62
N ALA A 118 -5.78 -13.79 10.72
CA ALA A 118 -5.67 -15.22 11.00
C ALA A 118 -4.31 -15.82 10.62
N ASP A 119 -3.73 -15.43 9.49
CA ASP A 119 -2.56 -16.10 8.92
C ASP A 119 -1.73 -15.13 8.06
N MET A 120 -0.66 -14.59 8.65
CA MET A 120 0.21 -13.63 7.98
C MET A 120 0.98 -14.24 6.80
N ASN A 121 1.20 -15.56 6.76
CA ASN A 121 1.85 -16.20 5.62
C ASN A 121 0.90 -16.24 4.43
N LYS A 122 -0.37 -16.60 4.65
CA LYS A 122 -1.41 -16.51 3.60
C LYS A 122 -1.69 -15.07 3.19
N PHE A 123 -1.71 -14.12 4.13
CA PHE A 123 -1.82 -12.70 3.81
C PHE A 123 -0.66 -12.21 2.93
N THR A 124 0.56 -12.58 3.28
CA THR A 124 1.77 -12.25 2.49
C THR A 124 1.62 -12.74 1.07
N ASN A 125 1.31 -14.03 0.89
CA ASN A 125 1.11 -14.61 -0.43
C ASN A 125 -0.03 -13.91 -1.16
N PHE A 126 -1.15 -13.61 -0.49
CA PHE A 126 -2.29 -12.94 -1.10
C PHE A 126 -1.92 -11.54 -1.65
N MET A 127 -1.15 -10.75 -0.88
CA MET A 127 -0.79 -9.38 -1.23
C MET A 127 0.44 -9.28 -2.16
N SER A 128 1.23 -10.34 -2.30
CA SER A 128 2.47 -10.33 -3.09
C SER A 128 2.27 -10.57 -4.59
N HIS A 129 1.05 -10.80 -5.08
CA HIS A 129 0.83 -11.09 -6.50
C HIS A 129 0.81 -9.85 -7.39
N ARG A 130 0.59 -8.65 -6.81
CA ARG A 130 0.40 -7.41 -7.57
C ARG A 130 1.17 -6.27 -6.92
N TYR A 131 1.83 -5.44 -7.73
CA TYR A 131 2.50 -4.23 -7.24
C TYR A 131 1.54 -3.24 -6.57
N GLU A 132 0.28 -3.21 -7.02
CA GLU A 132 -0.81 -2.47 -6.38
C GLU A 132 -0.99 -2.87 -4.91
N THR A 133 -1.16 -4.16 -4.64
CA THR A 133 -1.38 -4.68 -3.28
C THR A 133 -0.12 -4.61 -2.43
N MET A 134 1.06 -4.82 -3.03
CA MET A 134 2.34 -4.62 -2.34
C MET A 134 2.50 -3.18 -1.85
N ARG A 135 2.20 -2.21 -2.73
CA ARG A 135 2.24 -0.78 -2.37
C ARG A 135 1.23 -0.47 -1.28
N PHE A 136 -0.01 -0.97 -1.40
CA PHE A 136 -1.02 -0.80 -0.36
C PHE A 136 -0.56 -1.33 1.01
N THR A 137 0.02 -2.53 1.05
CA THR A 137 0.55 -3.09 2.31
C THR A 137 1.71 -2.26 2.86
N SER A 138 2.53 -1.67 1.98
CA SER A 138 3.58 -0.73 2.41
C SER A 138 2.99 0.53 3.03
N ASP A 139 1.95 1.07 2.40
CA ASP A 139 1.22 2.27 2.85
C ASP A 139 0.49 2.06 4.20
N MET A 140 0.24 0.82 4.62
CA MET A 140 -0.31 0.49 5.94
C MET A 140 0.64 0.80 7.10
N ILE A 141 1.95 0.85 6.84
CA ILE A 141 2.99 0.97 7.86
C ILE A 141 3.86 2.20 7.64
N ASN A 142 4.26 2.45 6.41
CA ASN A 142 5.17 3.53 6.09
C ASN A 142 4.44 4.87 6.05
N GLU A 143 5.19 5.92 6.35
CA GLU A 143 4.72 7.29 6.20
C GLU A 143 4.39 7.57 4.73
N MET A 144 3.18 8.07 4.49
CA MET A 144 2.74 8.52 3.18
C MET A 144 2.96 10.02 3.04
N HIS A 145 2.59 10.55 1.87
CA HIS A 145 2.53 12.00 1.66
C HIS A 145 1.70 12.67 2.78
N PRO A 146 2.13 13.84 3.33
CA PRO A 146 1.47 14.48 4.48
C PRO A 146 -0.05 14.66 4.32
N PHE A 147 -0.50 14.94 3.10
CA PHE A 147 -1.94 15.00 2.77
C PHE A 147 -2.69 13.69 3.10
N ILE A 148 -2.10 12.53 2.81
CA ILE A 148 -2.71 11.23 3.11
C ILE A 148 -2.63 10.92 4.59
N GLU A 149 -1.52 11.26 5.25
CA GLU A 149 -1.37 11.08 6.69
C GLU A 149 -2.41 11.90 7.48
N GLY A 150 -2.65 13.16 7.09
CA GLY A 150 -3.73 13.96 7.69
C GLY A 150 -5.11 13.31 7.55
N ARG A 151 -5.35 12.57 6.46
CA ARG A 151 -6.61 11.80 6.29
C ARG A 151 -6.63 10.56 7.17
N LYS A 152 -5.51 9.85 7.31
CA LYS A 152 -5.41 8.70 8.22
C LYS A 152 -5.71 9.13 9.64
N ASP A 153 -5.20 10.27 10.09
CA ASP A 153 -5.47 10.81 11.43
C ASP A 153 -6.96 11.08 11.67
N LEU A 154 -7.68 11.60 10.67
CA LEU A 154 -9.12 11.82 10.77
C LEU A 154 -9.88 10.50 10.90
N VAL A 155 -9.57 9.51 10.04
CA VAL A 155 -10.18 8.17 10.12
C VAL A 155 -9.82 7.47 11.43
N LYS A 156 -8.59 7.66 11.94
CA LYS A 156 -8.12 7.08 13.20
C LYS A 156 -8.98 7.50 14.38
N LYS A 157 -9.38 8.77 14.42
CA LYS A 157 -10.28 9.29 15.47
C LYS A 157 -11.65 8.61 15.44
N PHE A 158 -12.21 8.39 14.24
CA PHE A 158 -13.44 7.64 14.08
C PHE A 158 -13.30 6.17 14.52
N LEU A 159 -12.32 5.44 13.97
CA LEU A 159 -12.11 4.02 14.30
C LEU A 159 -11.77 3.82 15.78
N GLY A 160 -11.11 4.79 16.42
CA GLY A 160 -10.78 4.77 17.84
C GLY A 160 -11.99 4.77 18.78
N LYS A 161 -13.16 5.20 18.30
CA LYS A 161 -14.42 5.18 19.07
C LYS A 161 -15.12 3.82 18.98
N ILE A 162 -14.72 2.97 18.04
CA ILE A 162 -15.28 1.62 17.91
C ILE A 162 -14.64 0.73 18.99
N PRO A 163 -15.45 0.07 19.85
CA PRO A 163 -14.91 -0.84 20.85
C PRO A 163 -14.06 -1.94 20.21
N LYS A 164 -12.90 -2.25 20.79
CA LYS A 164 -11.95 -3.25 20.26
C LYS A 164 -12.62 -4.60 19.95
N LYS A 165 -13.59 -5.03 20.77
CA LYS A 165 -14.36 -6.27 20.58
C LYS A 165 -15.26 -6.26 19.34
N ARG A 166 -15.66 -5.06 18.87
CA ARG A 166 -16.52 -4.86 17.70
C ARG A 166 -15.75 -4.48 16.43
N MET A 167 -14.45 -4.22 16.51
CA MET A 167 -13.63 -3.80 15.36
C MET A 167 -13.67 -4.80 14.21
N LYS A 168 -13.55 -6.11 14.51
CA LYS A 168 -13.65 -7.16 13.49
C LYS A 168 -15.01 -7.17 12.81
N ILE A 169 -16.09 -7.07 13.57
CA ILE A 169 -17.47 -7.05 13.05
C ILE A 169 -17.67 -5.83 12.15
N PHE A 170 -17.22 -4.65 12.60
CA PHE A 170 -17.25 -3.44 11.78
C PHE A 170 -16.49 -3.63 10.46
N ALA A 171 -15.28 -4.18 10.51
CA ALA A 171 -14.44 -4.36 9.34
C ALA A 171 -15.06 -5.30 8.29
N VAL A 172 -15.65 -6.41 8.73
CA VAL A 172 -16.36 -7.36 7.86
C VAL A 172 -17.58 -6.69 7.23
N ASN A 173 -18.45 -6.06 8.04
CA ASN A 173 -19.65 -5.38 7.54
C ASN A 173 -19.28 -4.25 6.55
N TYR A 174 -18.23 -3.48 6.84
CA TYR A 174 -17.71 -2.46 5.94
C TYR A 174 -17.22 -3.05 4.61
N ALA A 175 -16.58 -4.23 4.66
CA ALA A 175 -16.09 -4.90 3.47
C ALA A 175 -17.22 -5.48 2.59
N GLU A 176 -18.39 -5.77 3.16
CA GLU A 176 -19.57 -6.24 2.41
C GLU A 176 -20.31 -5.11 1.68
N LEU A 177 -20.16 -3.85 2.13
CA LEU A 177 -20.79 -2.69 1.52
C LEU A 177 -20.47 -2.55 0.02
N THR A 178 -21.38 -1.92 -0.72
CA THR A 178 -21.08 -1.49 -2.08
C THR A 178 -20.02 -0.41 -2.07
N GLU A 179 -19.30 -0.21 -3.18
CA GLU A 179 -18.30 0.87 -3.25
C GLU A 179 -18.93 2.26 -3.08
N GLY A 180 -20.21 2.43 -3.44
CA GLY A 180 -20.95 3.66 -3.18
C GLY A 180 -21.11 3.92 -1.68
N ASP A 181 -21.60 2.92 -0.95
CA ASP A 181 -21.81 3.02 0.49
C ASP A 181 -20.48 3.17 1.26
N ARG A 182 -19.43 2.45 0.85
CA ARG A 182 -18.10 2.63 1.44
C ARG A 182 -17.62 4.07 1.31
N LYS A 183 -17.79 4.71 0.14
CA LYS A 183 -17.41 6.11 -0.06
C LYS A 183 -18.14 7.05 0.91
N ILE A 184 -19.42 6.78 1.20
CA ILE A 184 -20.20 7.53 2.18
C ILE A 184 -19.61 7.34 3.59
N VAL A 185 -19.36 6.10 3.99
CA VAL A 185 -18.74 5.78 5.29
C VAL A 185 -17.36 6.41 5.43
N ASP A 186 -16.54 6.39 4.38
CA ASP A 186 -15.22 7.01 4.43
C ASP A 186 -15.30 8.54 4.53
N ALA A 187 -16.26 9.14 3.83
CA ALA A 187 -16.51 10.58 3.93
C ALA A 187 -16.97 10.96 5.33
N PHE A 188 -17.87 10.18 5.92
CA PHE A 188 -18.27 10.33 7.30
C PHE A 188 -17.08 10.20 8.26
N ALA A 189 -16.28 9.14 8.14
CA ALA A 189 -15.12 8.90 9.01
C ALA A 189 -14.08 10.03 8.93
N ARG A 190 -13.82 10.57 7.73
CA ARG A 190 -12.90 11.71 7.55
C ARG A 190 -13.47 13.02 8.08
N ASN A 191 -14.79 13.19 8.08
CA ASN A 191 -15.45 14.34 8.66
C ASN A 191 -15.80 14.16 10.15
N TYR A 192 -15.52 13.01 10.74
CA TYR A 192 -15.97 12.65 12.09
C TYR A 192 -15.66 13.73 13.14
N THR A 193 -14.44 14.28 13.10
CA THR A 193 -14.02 15.37 14.02
C THR A 193 -14.82 16.66 13.92
N ARG A 194 -15.49 16.91 12.79
CA ARG A 194 -16.40 18.07 12.63
C ARG A 194 -17.75 17.83 13.31
N TYR A 195 -18.07 16.57 13.61
CA TYR A 195 -19.29 16.19 14.31
C TYR A 195 -19.01 15.95 15.81
N ASP A 196 -17.81 15.47 16.14
CA ASP A 196 -17.31 15.28 17.51
C ASP A 196 -16.76 16.61 18.09
N LEU A 197 -17.54 17.69 17.98
CA LEU A 197 -17.15 19.03 18.45
C LEU A 197 -17.28 19.22 19.97
N GLY A 198 -17.79 18.22 20.71
CA GLY A 198 -18.07 18.37 22.15
C GLY A 198 -19.07 19.49 22.46
N LEU A 199 -19.80 19.99 21.45
CA LEU A 199 -20.88 20.95 21.64
C LEU A 199 -22.06 20.20 22.26
N GLU A 200 -22.16 20.28 23.59
CA GLU A 200 -23.39 20.03 24.32
C GLU A 200 -24.42 21.08 23.87
N PHE A 201 -25.15 20.77 22.79
CA PHE A 201 -26.35 21.53 22.49
C PHE A 201 -27.39 21.16 23.55
N TYR A 202 -27.58 22.06 24.53
CA TYR A 202 -28.79 22.09 25.34
C TYR A 202 -29.97 22.35 24.39
N VAL A 203 -30.60 21.28 23.93
CA VAL A 203 -31.91 21.37 23.31
C VAL A 203 -32.88 21.60 24.46
N GLY A 204 -33.11 22.87 24.81
CA GLY A 204 -34.24 23.25 25.65
C GLY A 204 -35.50 22.81 24.93
N LEU A 205 -36.11 21.71 25.37
CA LEU A 205 -37.45 21.35 24.93
C LEU A 205 -38.35 22.55 25.19
N PRO A 206 -39.11 23.03 24.20
CA PRO A 206 -40.05 24.11 24.43
C PRO A 206 -41.01 23.66 25.52
N VAL A 207 -41.03 24.42 26.61
CA VAL A 207 -42.01 24.26 27.68
C VAL A 207 -43.36 24.47 27.02
N GLU A 208 -44.17 23.41 26.96
CA GLU A 208 -45.59 23.51 26.60
C GLU A 208 -46.24 24.48 27.62
N LEU A 209 -46.78 25.58 27.09
CA LEU A 209 -47.68 26.50 27.81
C LEU A 209 -49.12 26.18 27.45
#